data_AF-A0A374WKH6-F1
#
_entry.id   AF-A0A374WKH6-F1
#
_cell.length_a   1.000
_cell.length_b   1.000
_cell.length_c   1.000
_cell.angle_alpha   90.00
_cell.angle_beta   90.00
_cell.angle_gamma   90.00
#
_symmetry.space_group_name_H-M   'P 1'
#
loop_
_entity.id
_entity.type
_entity.pdbx_description
1 polymer ?
#
loop_
_entity_poly.entity_id
_entity_poly.type
_entity_poly.pdbx_seq_one_letter_code
_entity_poly.pdbx_strand_id
1 'polypeptide(L)' 'MSNKQQMLLITPPYPSVGTEEEEFGGIPCEYCHGNGWFIGIEEDTRDTIRKDCPVCKGYKKLKATVTINWSADEGK' A
#
# COMPACT_ATOMS: atom_id res chain seq x y z
N MET A 1 17.93 -8.53 9.58
CA MET A 1 17.50 -7.77 8.38
C MET A 1 17.14 -6.37 8.83
N SER A 2 17.62 -5.32 8.17
CA SER A 2 17.31 -3.94 8.54
C SER A 2 15.85 -3.63 8.19
N ASN A 3 15.04 -3.24 9.18
CA ASN A 3 13.68 -2.73 8.93
C ASN A 3 13.80 -1.33 8.33
N LYS A 4 13.49 -1.18 7.04
CA LYS A 4 13.42 0.15 6.41
C LYS A 4 12.17 0.85 6.94
N GLN A 5 12.36 1.94 7.69
CA GLN A 5 11.27 2.82 8.11
C GLN A 5 11.12 3.95 7.08
N GLN A 6 9.89 4.19 6.64
CA GLN A 6 9.54 5.36 5.83
C GLN A 6 8.78 6.33 6.75
N MET A 7 9.20 7.59 6.78
CA MET A 7 8.53 8.66 7.53
C MET A 7 8.16 9.79 6.57
N LEU A 8 6.97 10.36 6.77
CA LEU A 8 6.54 11.60 6.12
C LEU A 8 6.63 12.72 7.14
N LEU A 9 7.43 13.74 6.86
CA LEU A 9 7.45 14.98 7.62
C LEU A 9 6.39 15.92 7.04
N ILE A 10 5.36 16.23 7.81
CA ILE A 10 4.28 17.12 7.40
C ILE A 10 4.65 18.55 7.77
N THR A 11 4.89 19.39 6.77
CA THR A 11 5.19 20.83 6.92
C THR A 11 4.19 21.64 6.12
N PRO A 12 3.61 22.72 6.70
CA PRO A 12 2.60 23.50 6.00
C PRO A 12 3.17 24.12 4.71
N PRO A 13 2.53 23.91 3.55
CA PRO A 13 2.90 24.62 2.34
C PRO A 13 2.57 26.10 2.48
N TYR A 14 3.21 26.92 1.64
CA TYR A 14 2.83 28.31 1.46
C TYR A 14 2.18 28.45 0.07
N PRO A 15 0.90 28.85 -0.06
CA PRO A 15 -0.10 29.08 1.00
C PRO A 15 -0.64 27.79 1.64
N SER A 16 -1.04 27.86 2.91
CA SER A 16 -1.37 26.71 3.79
C SER A 16 -2.79 26.19 3.64
N VAL A 17 -3.34 26.22 2.42
CA VAL A 17 -4.69 25.77 2.10
C VAL A 17 -4.62 24.89 0.86
N GLY A 18 -5.12 23.67 0.95
CA GLY A 18 -5.12 22.73 -0.16
C GLY A 18 -5.07 21.27 0.28
N THR A 19 -4.96 20.40 -0.73
CA THR A 19 -4.82 18.96 -0.57
C THR A 19 -3.51 18.53 -1.20
N GLU A 20 -2.71 17.77 -0.45
CA GLU A 20 -1.46 17.15 -0.91
C GLU A 20 -1.62 15.64 -0.89
N GLU A 21 -1.02 14.96 -1.85
CA GLU A 21 -1.01 13.51 -1.94
C GLU A 21 0.43 13.01 -2.13
N GLU A 22 0.86 12.11 -1.26
CA GLU A 22 2.18 11.48 -1.33
C GLU A 22 2.02 9.96 -1.41
N GLU A 23 2.75 9.33 -2.33
CA GLU A 23 2.69 7.89 -2.57
C GLU A 23 3.97 7.18 -2.12
N PHE A 24 3.82 6.22 -1.21
CA PHE A 24 4.87 5.32 -0.76
C PHE A 24 4.74 3.98 -1.47
N GLY A 25 5.44 3.85 -2.59
CA GLY A 25 5.48 2.63 -3.40
C GLY A 25 6.55 1.63 -2.98
N GLY A 26 6.42 0.40 -3.49
CA GLY A 26 7.48 -0.61 -3.43
C GLY A 26 7.54 -1.42 -2.13
N ILE A 27 6.56 -1.26 -1.25
CA ILE A 27 6.45 -1.98 0.01
C ILE A 27 6.18 -3.46 -0.32
N PRO A 28 7.02 -4.42 0.11
CA PRO A 28 6.77 -5.83 -0.16
C PRO A 28 5.40 -6.27 0.35
N CYS A 29 4.68 -7.07 -0.45
CA CYS A 29 3.44 -7.65 0.03
C CYS A 29 3.74 -8.78 1.02
N GLU A 30 3.62 -8.48 2.30
CA GLU A 30 3.83 -9.45 3.39
C GLU A 30 2.82 -10.59 3.35
N TYR A 31 1.60 -10.36 2.85
CA TYR A 31 0.57 -11.41 2.78
C TYR A 31 1.01 -12.62 1.95
N CYS A 32 1.65 -12.40 0.80
CA CYS A 32 2.20 -13.46 -0.02
C CYS A 32 3.73 -13.57 0.07
N HIS A 33 4.36 -12.86 1.02
CA HIS A 33 5.81 -12.75 1.16
C HIS A 33 6.55 -12.47 -0.17
N GLY A 34 5.97 -11.58 -0.99
CA GLY A 34 6.54 -11.22 -2.30
C GLY A 34 6.36 -12.26 -3.43
N ASN A 35 5.67 -13.39 -3.21
CA ASN A 35 5.44 -14.39 -4.25
C ASN A 35 4.45 -13.92 -5.32
N GLY A 36 3.41 -13.20 -4.90
CA GLY A 36 2.35 -12.65 -5.76
C GLY A 36 1.18 -13.61 -6.02
N TRP A 37 1.28 -14.88 -5.62
CA TRP A 37 0.26 -15.89 -5.85
C TRP A 37 0.38 -17.02 -4.81
N PHE A 38 -0.65 -17.85 -4.73
CA PHE A 38 -0.72 -19.06 -3.91
C PHE A 38 -1.11 -20.25 -4.77
N ILE A 39 -0.64 -21.44 -4.38
CA ILE A 39 -1.13 -22.69 -4.98
C ILE A 39 -2.54 -22.93 -4.43
N GLY A 40 -3.50 -23.01 -5.34
CA GLY A 40 -4.86 -23.43 -5.03
C GLY A 40 -5.23 -24.67 -5.83
N ILE A 41 -6.30 -25.34 -5.40
CA ILE A 41 -6.95 -26.40 -6.16
C ILE A 41 -8.21 -25.79 -6.77
N GLU A 42 -8.45 -26.06 -8.05
CA GLU A 42 -9.70 -25.74 -8.73
C GLU A 42 -10.75 -26.79 -8.35
N GLU A 43 -11.93 -26.37 -7.90
CA GLU A 43 -12.91 -27.27 -7.27
C GLU A 43 -13.49 -28.29 -8.26
N ASP A 44 -13.68 -27.90 -9.52
CA ASP A 44 -14.34 -28.71 -10.54
C ASP A 44 -13.41 -29.73 -11.21
N THR A 45 -12.18 -29.32 -11.49
CA THR A 45 -11.19 -30.12 -12.24
C THR A 45 -10.21 -30.85 -11.33
N ARG A 46 -10.10 -30.42 -10.05
CA ARG A 46 -9.03 -30.78 -9.11
C ARG A 46 -7.63 -30.41 -9.59
N ASP A 47 -7.53 -29.52 -10.57
CA ASP A 47 -6.25 -29.07 -11.10
C ASP A 47 -5.56 -28.11 -10.13
N THR A 48 -4.23 -28.17 -10.12
CA THR A 48 -3.41 -27.24 -9.36
C THR A 48 -3.30 -25.92 -10.13
N ILE A 49 -3.91 -24.87 -9.60
CA ILE A 49 -3.93 -23.54 -10.22
C ILE A 49 -3.15 -22.52 -9.40
N ARG A 50 -2.60 -21.52 -10.09
CA ARG A 50 -2.04 -20.33 -9.44
C ARG A 50 -3.16 -19.34 -9.18
N LYS A 51 -3.47 -19.11 -7.91
CA LYS A 51 -4.41 -18.05 -7.51
C LYS A 51 -3.61 -16.82 -7.14
N ASP A 52 -3.85 -15.72 -7.83
CA ASP A 52 -3.17 -14.46 -7.52
C ASP A 52 -3.42 -14.04 -6.07
N CYS A 53 -2.43 -13.40 -5.46
CA CYS A 53 -2.53 -12.90 -4.11
C CYS A 53 -3.69 -11.89 -4.04
N PRO A 54 -4.69 -12.07 -3.16
CA PRO A 54 -5.87 -11.19 -3.11
C PRO A 54 -5.52 -9.77 -2.66
N VAL A 55 -4.39 -9.59 -1.97
CA VAL A 55 -3.96 -8.29 -1.45
C VAL A 55 -3.21 -7.49 -2.52
N CYS A 56 -2.11 -8.04 -3.06
CA CYS A 56 -1.32 -7.34 -4.07
C CYS A 56 -1.73 -7.66 -5.51
N LYS A 57 -2.75 -8.50 -5.74
CA LYS A 57 -3.29 -8.87 -7.06
C LYS A 57 -2.21 -9.29 -8.07
N GLY A 58 -1.23 -10.10 -7.62
CA GLY A 58 -0.12 -10.53 -8.47
C GLY A 58 1.07 -9.56 -8.56
N TYR A 59 0.93 -8.29 -8.14
CA TYR A 59 1.97 -7.26 -8.28
C TYR A 59 3.13 -7.38 -7.28
N LYS A 60 3.03 -8.27 -6.28
CA LYS A 60 4.07 -8.60 -5.27
C LYS A 60 4.44 -7.47 -4.31
N LYS A 61 3.99 -6.25 -4.58
CA LYS A 61 4.28 -5.02 -3.84
C LYS A 61 2.99 -4.25 -3.61
N LEU A 62 2.98 -3.45 -2.56
CA LEU A 62 1.91 -2.54 -2.17
C LEU A 62 2.38 -1.09 -2.35
N LYS A 63 1.40 -0.21 -2.44
CA LYS A 63 1.55 1.24 -2.46
C LYS A 63 0.64 1.82 -1.38
N ALA A 64 1.17 2.68 -0.53
CA ALA A 64 0.38 3.47 0.41
C ALA A 64 0.25 4.88 -0.14
N THR A 65 -0.95 5.45 -0.09
CA THR A 65 -1.21 6.84 -0.48
C THR A 65 -1.60 7.60 0.77
N VAL A 66 -0.91 8.70 1.07
CA VAL A 66 -1.21 9.59 2.19
C VAL A 66 -1.77 10.88 1.63
N THR A 67 -3.00 11.21 1.99
CA THR A 67 -3.65 12.47 1.63
C THR A 67 -3.64 13.41 2.83
N ILE A 68 -3.04 14.58 2.67
CA ILE A 68 -2.99 15.63 3.68
C ILE A 68 -3.96 16.73 3.26
N ASN A 69 -4.91 17.05 4.13
CA ASN A 69 -5.84 18.16 3.92
C ASN A 69 -5.51 19.27 4.91
N TRP A 70 -5.23 20.46 4.39
CA TRP A 70 -4.92 21.64 5.19
C TRP A 70 -6.19 22.48 5.38
N SER A 71 -6.60 22.66 6.64
CA SER A 71 -7.74 23.50 7.04
C SER A 71 -7.39 24.35 8.26
N ALA A 72 -8.18 25.40 8.53
CA ALA A 72 -8.06 26.13 9.78
C ALA A 72 -8.31 25.20 10.98
N ASP A 73 -7.52 25.37 12.04
CA ASP A 73 -7.77 24.71 13.32
C ASP A 73 -8.72 25.60 14.13
N GLU A 74 -9.95 25.14 14.35
CA GLU A 74 -11.01 25.90 15.02
C GLU A 74 -11.00 25.70 16.55
N GLY A 75 -10.05 24.93 17.09
CA GLY A 75 -9.82 24.79 18.52
C GLY A 75 -9.27 26.08 19.14
N LYS A 76 -10.08 26.78 19.94
CA LYS A 76 -9.64 27.94 20.74
C LYS A 76 -8.88 27.54 21.99
#